data_AF-A0AA88LJL9-F1
#
_entry.id   AF-A0AA88LJL9-F1
#
_cell.length_a   1.000
_cell.length_b   1.000
_cell.length_c   1.000
_cell.angle_alpha   90.00
_cell.angle_beta   90.00
_cell.angle_gamma   90.00
#
_symmetry.space_group_name_H-M   'P 1'
#
loop_
_entity.id
_entity.type
_entity.pdbx_description
1 polymer ?
#
loop_
_entity_poly.entity_id
_entity_poly.type
_entity_poly.pdbx_seq_one_letter_code
_entity_poly.pdbx_strand_id
1 'polypeptide(L)'
;MLTVHKVTVGLVALFLVSSVRAEVEVMLSVGELLERANRDIVRGPDEPVVVGDIAVDADNGRNADPCTSTGCKWPKYSDGLVYVPYIIANHFTSRELQVIQRGLDSFASVTCIRFVPRYNERDYISIESRSGCYSYVGRLGYGQTVSLDRNGCIYHNTVQHELLHALGFNHEQTRSDRDNHIRVLWENIMDEMKYNFDKIATLNQGTPYDYDSVMQYHRTAFSKNGSMGANVRTLVVCAVANIHGRGELLLIYCLCDSKKLKINH
;
A
#
# COMPACT_ATOMS: atom_id res chain seq x y z
N MET A 1 -28.79 -6.54 77.17
CA MET A 1 -29.93 -7.01 76.35
C MET A 1 -30.33 -5.86 75.44
N LEU A 2 -30.03 -5.96 74.12
CA LEU A 2 -30.35 -5.09 72.95
C LEU A 2 -30.15 -3.56 73.10
N THR A 3 -29.62 -2.79 72.14
CA THR A 3 -30.05 -2.69 70.72
C THR A 3 -28.98 -1.97 69.89
N VAL A 4 -28.86 -2.35 68.61
CA VAL A 4 -27.98 -1.77 67.58
C VAL A 4 -28.57 -0.46 67.03
N HIS A 5 -27.75 0.56 66.74
CA HIS A 5 -28.02 1.54 65.67
C HIS A 5 -26.76 1.77 64.82
N LYS A 6 -26.91 1.56 63.50
CA LYS A 6 -25.91 1.79 62.44
C LYS A 6 -25.82 3.28 62.12
N VAL A 7 -24.62 3.81 61.89
CA VAL A 7 -24.37 4.90 60.94
C VAL A 7 -23.04 4.65 60.22
N THR A 8 -23.02 4.98 58.94
CA THR A 8 -22.20 4.43 57.87
C THR A 8 -21.23 5.51 57.33
N VAL A 9 -19.98 5.10 57.08
CA VAL A 9 -19.01 5.54 56.03
C VAL A 9 -18.58 7.01 55.92
N GLY A 10 -17.26 7.19 55.85
CA GLY A 10 -16.59 8.31 55.17
C GLY A 10 -15.19 7.91 54.70
N LEU A 11 -15.08 6.96 53.77
CA LEU A 11 -13.80 6.71 53.07
C LEU A 11 -13.75 7.70 51.89
N VAL A 12 -12.83 8.67 51.97
CA VAL A 12 -12.52 9.58 50.87
C VAL A 12 -11.86 8.77 49.75
N ALA A 13 -12.65 8.30 48.80
CA ALA A 13 -12.15 7.79 47.52
C ALA A 13 -11.80 9.00 46.65
N LEU A 14 -10.51 9.32 46.59
CA LEU A 14 -9.95 10.26 45.64
C LEU A 14 -10.12 9.64 44.24
N PHE A 15 -11.19 9.99 43.54
CA PHE A 15 -11.36 9.65 42.13
C PHE A 15 -10.33 10.45 41.33
N LEU A 16 -9.15 9.88 41.14
CA LEU A 16 -8.31 10.23 40.00
C LEU A 16 -9.02 9.70 38.75
N VAL A 17 -9.90 10.54 38.18
CA VAL A 17 -10.28 10.39 36.78
C VAL A 17 -9.03 10.78 36.00
N SER A 18 -8.13 9.83 35.78
CA SER A 18 -7.15 9.97 34.73
C SER A 18 -7.96 10.13 33.45
N SER A 19 -7.95 11.35 32.92
CA SER A 19 -8.42 11.64 31.57
C SER A 19 -7.52 10.88 30.62
N VAL A 20 -7.82 9.59 30.42
CA VAL A 20 -7.39 8.86 29.23
C VAL A 20 -8.14 9.55 28.11
N ARG A 21 -7.53 10.61 27.55
CA ARG A 21 -7.78 10.96 26.16
C ARG A 21 -7.37 9.70 25.41
N ALA A 22 -8.34 8.86 25.10
CA ALA A 22 -8.22 7.97 23.97
C ALA A 22 -8.02 8.91 22.79
N GLU A 23 -6.77 9.19 22.46
CA GLU A 23 -6.42 9.63 21.12
C GLU A 23 -6.96 8.51 20.23
N VAL A 24 -8.09 8.76 19.58
CA VAL A 24 -8.49 7.98 18.43
C VAL A 24 -7.35 8.19 17.45
N GLU A 25 -6.35 7.30 17.48
CA GLU A 25 -5.35 7.21 16.44
C GLU A 25 -6.13 6.91 15.17
N VAL A 26 -6.41 7.96 14.39
CA VAL A 26 -7.07 7.80 13.09
C VAL A 26 -6.12 6.96 12.27
N MET A 27 -6.44 5.67 12.10
CA MET A 27 -5.66 4.78 11.28
C MET A 27 -5.73 5.31 9.84
N LEU A 28 -4.65 5.96 9.41
CA LEU A 28 -4.53 6.51 8.07
C LEU A 28 -4.57 5.35 7.07
N SER A 29 -5.24 5.55 5.94
CA SER A 29 -5.17 4.59 4.84
C SER A 29 -3.75 4.55 4.27
N VAL A 30 -3.36 3.43 3.65
CA VAL A 30 -2.04 3.30 3.00
C VAL A 30 -1.81 4.40 1.97
N GLY A 31 -2.80 4.71 1.13
CA GLY A 31 -2.68 5.80 0.16
C GLY A 31 -2.47 7.18 0.80
N GLU A 32 -2.95 7.41 2.03
CA GLU A 32 -2.69 8.67 2.74
C GLU A 32 -1.29 8.68 3.38
N LEU A 33 -0.81 7.54 3.88
CA LEU A 33 0.59 7.41 4.35
C LEU A 33 1.57 7.66 3.19
N LEU A 34 1.32 7.06 2.02
CA LEU A 34 2.12 7.21 0.82
C LEU A 34 2.12 8.65 0.31
N GLU A 35 0.95 9.29 0.19
CA GLU A 35 0.87 10.69 -0.24
C GLU A 35 1.68 11.60 0.70
N ARG A 36 1.54 11.41 2.03
CA ARG A 36 2.28 12.22 3.01
C ARG A 36 3.78 11.96 2.95
N ALA A 37 4.19 10.71 2.81
CA ALA A 37 5.60 10.35 2.72
C ALA A 37 6.24 10.88 1.44
N ASN A 38 5.52 10.90 0.32
CA ASN A 38 6.03 11.32 -0.98
C ASN A 38 5.88 12.82 -1.30
N ARG A 39 5.16 13.55 -0.46
CA ARG A 39 4.88 14.98 -0.68
C ARG A 39 6.14 15.82 -0.47
N ASP A 40 6.32 16.79 -1.37
CA ASP A 40 7.36 17.84 -1.30
C ASP A 40 8.79 17.30 -1.17
N ILE A 41 9.06 16.06 -1.60
CA ILE A 41 10.42 15.52 -1.59
C ILE A 41 11.23 16.04 -2.78
N VAL A 42 12.42 16.54 -2.48
CA VAL A 42 13.49 16.77 -3.45
C VAL A 42 14.35 15.51 -3.56
N ARG A 43 14.27 14.80 -4.69
CA ARG A 43 15.03 13.57 -4.93
C ARG A 43 16.45 13.86 -5.39
N GLY A 44 17.38 12.97 -5.06
CA GLY A 44 18.77 13.05 -5.52
C GLY A 44 18.93 12.81 -7.04
N PRO A 45 20.07 13.19 -7.63
CA PRO A 45 20.32 13.02 -9.07
C PRO A 45 20.37 11.55 -9.52
N ASP A 46 20.69 10.63 -8.60
CA ASP A 46 20.79 9.19 -8.87
C ASP A 46 19.47 8.43 -8.59
N GLU A 47 18.40 9.16 -8.24
CA GLU A 47 17.09 8.58 -7.99
C GLU A 47 16.18 8.68 -9.21
N PRO A 48 15.28 7.69 -9.42
CA PRO A 48 14.36 7.73 -10.54
C PRO A 48 13.34 8.85 -10.40
N VAL A 49 12.75 9.22 -11.53
CA VAL A 49 11.51 10.00 -11.53
C VAL A 49 10.40 9.14 -10.93
N VAL A 50 9.65 9.69 -9.98
CA VAL A 50 8.53 9.00 -9.31
C VAL A 50 7.23 9.76 -9.58
N VAL A 51 6.23 9.01 -10.02
CA VAL A 51 4.87 9.46 -10.37
C VAL A 51 3.94 8.90 -9.29
N GLY A 52 3.56 9.73 -8.32
CA GLY A 52 2.93 9.28 -7.07
C GLY A 52 3.92 8.50 -6.20
N ASP A 53 3.88 7.18 -6.31
CA ASP A 53 4.72 6.15 -5.66
C ASP A 53 5.28 5.14 -6.69
N ILE A 54 5.05 5.34 -7.98
CA ILE A 54 5.60 4.50 -9.06
C ILE A 54 6.84 5.15 -9.63
N ALA A 55 7.99 4.46 -9.54
CA ALA A 55 9.20 4.87 -10.22
C ALA A 55 9.12 4.59 -11.72
N VAL A 56 9.54 5.56 -12.53
CA VAL A 56 9.55 5.49 -13.99
C VAL A 56 11.00 5.56 -14.47
N ASP A 57 11.38 4.58 -15.29
CA ASP A 57 12.68 4.56 -15.95
C ASP A 57 12.48 5.14 -17.35
N ALA A 58 12.99 6.35 -17.57
CA ALA A 58 12.84 7.09 -18.82
C ALA A 58 13.55 6.41 -20.00
N ASP A 59 14.56 5.58 -19.72
CA ASP A 59 15.42 4.98 -20.76
C ASP A 59 14.90 3.63 -21.25
N ASN A 60 14.15 2.89 -20.43
CA ASN A 60 13.70 1.52 -20.75
C ASN A 60 12.24 1.38 -21.17
N GLY A 61 11.39 2.41 -20.99
CA GLY A 61 9.98 2.41 -21.41
C GLY A 61 9.06 1.36 -20.76
N ARG A 62 9.61 0.38 -20.03
CA ARG A 62 8.88 -0.72 -19.38
C ARG A 62 7.94 -0.26 -18.27
N ASN A 63 8.21 0.89 -17.65
CA ASN A 63 7.36 1.47 -16.61
C ASN A 63 6.23 2.36 -17.17
N ALA A 64 6.22 2.62 -18.49
CA ALA A 64 5.04 3.16 -19.18
C ALA A 64 4.04 2.06 -19.55
N ASP A 65 4.49 0.81 -19.60
CA ASP A 65 3.60 -0.35 -19.71
C ASP A 65 3.00 -0.64 -18.33
N PRO A 66 1.67 -0.75 -18.20
CA PRO A 66 0.99 -1.19 -16.98
C PRO A 66 1.24 -2.68 -16.61
N CYS A 67 2.39 -3.21 -17.04
CA CYS A 67 2.85 -4.58 -16.92
C CYS A 67 1.92 -5.59 -17.60
N THR A 68 1.52 -5.25 -18.82
CA THR A 68 0.70 -6.08 -19.71
C THR A 68 1.53 -6.83 -20.75
N SER A 69 2.76 -6.40 -21.02
CA SER A 69 3.66 -7.13 -21.93
C SER A 69 4.21 -8.41 -21.31
N THR A 70 4.49 -9.38 -22.18
CA THR A 70 5.18 -10.61 -21.82
C THR A 70 6.56 -10.30 -21.21
N GLY A 71 6.88 -10.96 -20.10
CA GLY A 71 8.17 -10.80 -19.42
C GLY A 71 8.23 -9.68 -18.39
N CYS A 72 7.20 -8.83 -18.26
CA CYS A 72 7.15 -7.82 -17.19
C CYS A 72 6.94 -8.45 -15.79
N LYS A 73 6.41 -9.68 -15.70
CA LYS A 73 6.18 -10.35 -14.42
C LYS A 73 7.42 -11.15 -13.95
N TRP A 74 7.45 -11.46 -12.66
CA TRP A 74 8.38 -12.44 -12.10
C TRP A 74 8.03 -13.85 -12.63
N PRO A 75 9.03 -14.66 -12.98
CA PRO A 75 8.78 -15.97 -13.59
C PRO A 75 8.17 -16.94 -12.58
N LYS A 76 7.19 -17.72 -13.05
CA LYS A 76 6.65 -18.86 -12.33
C LYS A 76 7.52 -20.08 -12.60
N TYR A 77 7.90 -20.77 -11.53
CA TYR A 77 8.73 -21.98 -11.57
C TYR A 77 7.87 -23.23 -11.80
N SER A 78 8.52 -24.34 -12.12
CA SER A 78 7.87 -25.61 -12.43
C SER A 78 7.09 -26.22 -11.25
N ASP A 79 7.43 -25.82 -10.02
CA ASP A 79 6.70 -26.17 -8.79
C ASP A 79 5.42 -25.34 -8.58
N GLY A 80 5.14 -24.40 -9.50
CA GLY A 80 4.00 -23.51 -9.43
C GLY A 80 4.19 -22.29 -8.53
N LEU A 81 5.39 -22.08 -7.98
CA LEU A 81 5.72 -20.94 -7.12
C LEU A 81 6.40 -19.82 -7.91
N VAL A 82 6.32 -18.60 -7.37
CA VAL A 82 7.03 -17.43 -7.89
C VAL A 82 8.03 -16.97 -6.84
N TYR A 83 9.31 -17.22 -7.09
CA TYR A 83 10.39 -16.80 -6.20
C TYR A 83 10.86 -15.40 -6.60
N VAL A 84 10.87 -14.49 -5.62
CA VAL A 84 11.30 -13.09 -5.78
C VAL A 84 12.50 -12.85 -4.88
N PRO A 85 13.73 -12.89 -5.43
CA PRO A 85 14.95 -12.65 -4.67
C PRO A 85 14.98 -11.22 -4.14
N TYR A 86 15.41 -11.03 -2.89
CA TYR A 86 15.56 -9.69 -2.31
C TYR A 86 16.84 -9.54 -1.48
N ILE A 87 17.29 -8.30 -1.35
CA ILE A 87 18.25 -7.86 -0.33
C ILE A 87 17.63 -6.71 0.48
N ILE A 88 18.05 -6.56 1.72
CA ILE A 88 17.66 -5.44 2.57
C ILE A 88 18.92 -4.68 2.97
N ALA A 89 18.95 -3.37 2.73
CA ALA A 89 20.07 -2.52 3.11
C ALA A 89 20.24 -2.47 4.64
N ASN A 90 21.48 -2.29 5.09
CA ASN A 90 21.85 -2.46 6.49
C ASN A 90 21.52 -1.26 7.41
N HIS A 91 20.91 -0.20 6.88
CA HIS A 91 20.57 1.01 7.64
C HIS A 91 19.21 0.95 8.37
N PHE A 92 18.44 -0.13 8.19
CA PHE A 92 17.20 -0.34 8.93
C PHE A 92 17.48 -0.86 10.35
N THR A 93 16.72 -0.36 11.33
CA THR A 93 16.80 -0.87 12.71
C THR A 93 16.16 -2.26 12.83
N SER A 94 16.48 -3.00 13.89
CA SER A 94 15.87 -4.32 14.14
C SER A 94 14.34 -4.28 14.20
N ARG A 95 13.74 -3.17 14.66
CA ARG A 95 12.28 -2.99 14.68
C ARG A 95 11.72 -2.76 13.29
N GLU A 96 12.38 -1.94 12.48
CA GLU A 96 12.00 -1.68 11.09
C GLU A 96 12.13 -2.95 10.24
N LEU A 97 13.22 -3.71 10.41
CA LEU A 97 13.43 -5.01 9.76
C LEU A 97 12.31 -6.01 10.07
N GLN A 98 11.81 -6.04 11.31
CA GLN A 98 10.66 -6.89 11.65
C GLN A 98 9.38 -6.50 10.89
N VAL A 99 9.15 -5.20 10.65
CA VAL A 99 7.99 -4.75 9.86
C VAL A 99 8.15 -5.14 8.40
N ILE A 100 9.34 -4.91 7.83
CA ILE A 100 9.66 -5.28 6.44
C ILE A 100 9.53 -6.80 6.24
N GLN A 101 10.10 -7.60 7.15
CA GLN A 101 10.04 -9.05 7.07
C GLN A 101 8.61 -9.57 7.18
N ARG A 102 7.78 -9.02 8.08
CA ARG A 102 6.35 -9.37 8.12
C ARG A 102 5.63 -9.07 6.80
N GLY A 103 5.95 -7.92 6.18
CA GLY A 103 5.41 -7.57 4.87
C GLY A 103 5.78 -8.60 3.80
N LEU A 104 7.04 -9.02 3.73
CA LEU A 104 7.52 -10.07 2.81
C LEU A 104 6.85 -11.43 3.08
N ASP A 105 6.77 -11.84 4.35
CA ASP A 105 6.24 -13.14 4.75
C ASP A 105 4.72 -13.24 4.53
N SER A 106 4.01 -12.11 4.59
CA SER A 106 2.54 -12.05 4.46
C SER A 106 2.01 -12.64 3.16
N PHE A 107 2.81 -12.64 2.08
CA PHE A 107 2.42 -13.18 0.79
C PHE A 107 2.44 -14.71 0.77
N ALA A 108 3.33 -15.34 1.54
CA ALA A 108 3.58 -16.77 1.44
C ALA A 108 2.42 -17.63 1.98
N SER A 109 1.66 -17.08 2.93
CA SER A 109 0.53 -17.76 3.58
C SER A 109 -0.70 -17.89 2.70
N VAL A 110 -0.88 -16.97 1.75
CA VAL A 110 -2.09 -16.88 0.94
C VAL A 110 -1.83 -16.93 -0.56
N THR A 111 -0.59 -16.79 -1.03
CA THR A 111 -0.26 -16.79 -2.47
C THR A 111 0.84 -17.81 -2.82
N CYS A 112 1.14 -17.95 -4.11
CA CYS A 112 2.29 -18.70 -4.60
C CYS A 112 3.62 -17.90 -4.56
N ILE A 113 3.59 -16.64 -4.14
CA ILE A 113 4.77 -15.77 -4.11
C ILE A 113 5.63 -16.11 -2.90
N ARG A 114 6.95 -16.20 -3.11
CA ARG A 114 7.95 -16.43 -2.09
C ARG A 114 9.04 -15.38 -2.24
N PHE A 115 9.05 -14.41 -1.35
CA PHE A 115 10.22 -13.54 -1.20
C PHE A 115 11.34 -14.34 -0.55
N VAL A 116 12.50 -14.40 -1.19
CA VAL A 116 13.64 -15.19 -0.71
C VAL A 116 14.90 -14.32 -0.64
N PRO A 117 15.75 -14.49 0.40
CA PRO A 117 17.04 -13.81 0.43
C PRO A 117 17.84 -14.15 -0.83
N ARG A 118 18.33 -13.13 -1.51
CA ARG A 118 19.14 -13.29 -2.72
C ARG A 118 20.44 -14.01 -2.41
N TYR A 119 20.82 -14.94 -3.27
CA TYR A 119 22.14 -15.57 -3.30
C TYR A 119 23.00 -15.00 -4.44
N ASN A 120 22.62 -15.28 -5.69
CA ASN A 120 23.35 -14.85 -6.89
C ASN A 120 22.43 -14.53 -8.08
N GLU A 121 21.12 -14.43 -7.84
CA GLU A 121 20.12 -14.20 -8.87
C GLU A 121 20.39 -12.85 -9.53
N ARG A 122 20.30 -12.83 -10.87
CA ARG A 122 20.50 -11.62 -11.66
C ARG A 122 19.43 -10.59 -11.33
N ASP A 123 18.17 -11.00 -11.33
CA ASP A 123 17.00 -10.14 -11.12
C ASP A 123 16.59 -10.23 -9.65
N TYR A 124 16.52 -9.09 -8.95
CA TYR A 124 16.21 -9.07 -7.51
C TYR A 124 15.71 -7.69 -7.08
N ILE A 125 15.01 -7.65 -5.94
CA ILE A 125 14.59 -6.42 -5.28
C ILE A 125 15.67 -5.96 -4.30
N SER A 126 16.04 -4.68 -4.36
CA SER A 126 16.87 -4.01 -3.35
C SER A 126 15.99 -3.13 -2.48
N ILE A 127 15.75 -3.55 -1.23
CA ILE A 127 14.95 -2.78 -0.27
C ILE A 127 15.87 -1.78 0.44
N GLU A 128 15.60 -0.50 0.22
CA GLU A 128 16.45 0.62 0.65
C GLU A 128 15.61 1.73 1.28
N SER A 129 16.24 2.63 2.03
CA SER A 129 15.60 3.85 2.54
C SER A 129 16.12 5.00 1.69
N ARG A 130 15.38 5.34 0.63
CA ARG A 130 15.65 6.51 -0.21
C ARG A 130 14.57 7.57 0.01
N SER A 131 14.43 8.49 -0.94
CA SER A 131 13.51 9.61 -0.87
C SER A 131 12.05 9.17 -1.11
N GLY A 132 11.36 8.88 0.00
CA GLY A 132 9.95 8.49 0.00
C GLY A 132 9.69 6.99 -0.17
N CYS A 133 8.41 6.65 -0.39
CA CYS A 133 7.95 5.29 -0.64
C CYS A 133 7.72 5.12 -2.14
N TYR A 134 8.45 4.20 -2.76
CA TYR A 134 8.19 3.91 -4.17
C TYR A 134 8.74 2.57 -4.61
N SER A 135 8.22 2.10 -5.74
CA SER A 135 8.64 0.88 -6.39
C SER A 135 8.44 0.98 -7.90
N TYR A 136 9.12 0.10 -8.62
CA TYR A 136 8.87 -0.09 -10.05
C TYR A 136 7.71 -1.06 -10.26
N VAL A 137 6.98 -0.92 -11.36
CA VAL A 137 5.89 -1.85 -11.69
C VAL A 137 6.44 -3.08 -12.38
N GLY A 138 6.47 -4.21 -11.67
CA GLY A 138 6.89 -5.51 -12.19
C GLY A 138 8.40 -5.70 -12.15
N ARG A 139 8.88 -6.71 -12.87
CA ARG A 139 10.29 -7.11 -12.95
C ARG A 139 10.97 -6.38 -14.11
N LEU A 140 11.92 -5.49 -13.77
CA LEU A 140 12.70 -4.75 -14.76
C LEU A 140 13.83 -5.58 -15.37
N GLY A 141 14.39 -6.51 -14.57
CA GLY A 141 15.66 -7.17 -14.85
C GLY A 141 16.80 -6.48 -14.11
N TYR A 142 17.79 -7.27 -13.67
CA TYR A 142 18.83 -6.82 -12.72
C TYR A 142 18.24 -6.39 -11.36
N GLY A 143 19.04 -5.69 -10.55
CA GLY A 143 18.60 -5.14 -9.28
C GLY A 143 17.65 -3.96 -9.49
N GLN A 144 16.50 -3.98 -8.83
CA GLN A 144 15.52 -2.88 -8.84
C GLN A 144 15.19 -2.44 -7.42
N THR A 145 15.14 -1.13 -7.20
CA THR A 145 14.90 -0.58 -5.86
C THR A 145 13.42 -0.62 -5.49
N VAL A 146 13.14 -1.02 -4.25
CA VAL A 146 11.93 -0.67 -3.50
C VAL A 146 12.36 0.27 -2.39
N SER A 147 11.95 1.54 -2.47
CA SER A 147 12.26 2.55 -1.45
C SER A 147 11.21 2.51 -0.37
N LEU A 148 11.68 2.33 0.87
CA LEU A 148 10.90 2.45 2.09
C LEU A 148 11.64 3.44 2.99
N ASP A 149 11.36 4.73 2.82
CA ASP A 149 11.88 5.76 3.73
C ASP A 149 11.54 5.40 5.18
N ARG A 150 12.57 5.37 6.03
CA ARG A 150 12.46 5.16 7.47
C ARG A 150 11.53 6.20 8.12
N ASN A 151 11.37 7.37 7.52
CA ASN A 151 10.53 8.47 7.98
C ASN A 151 9.17 8.53 7.28
N GLY A 152 8.44 7.41 7.16
CA GLY A 152 7.06 7.44 6.66
C GLY A 152 6.57 6.18 5.94
N CYS A 153 7.47 5.24 5.62
CA CYS A 153 7.10 4.07 4.81
C CYS A 153 7.10 2.75 5.59
N ILE A 154 7.59 2.72 6.84
CA ILE A 154 7.79 1.49 7.61
C ILE A 154 6.50 1.09 8.34
N TYR A 155 5.46 0.83 7.55
CA TYR A 155 4.18 0.29 7.99
C TYR A 155 3.92 -1.01 7.22
N HIS A 156 3.35 -2.02 7.88
CA HIS A 156 3.12 -3.33 7.27
C HIS A 156 2.42 -3.24 5.91
N ASN A 157 1.32 -2.47 5.84
CA ASN A 157 0.52 -2.38 4.62
C ASN A 157 1.19 -1.48 3.55
N THR A 158 2.03 -0.51 3.95
CA THR A 158 2.86 0.27 3.02
C THR A 158 3.94 -0.63 2.40
N VAL A 159 4.59 -1.50 3.18
CA VAL A 159 5.54 -2.49 2.66
C VAL A 159 4.84 -3.41 1.65
N GLN A 160 3.64 -3.91 1.98
CA GLN A 160 2.87 -4.74 1.04
C GLN A 160 2.55 -3.99 -0.26
N HIS A 161 2.13 -2.73 -0.18
CA HIS A 161 1.82 -1.89 -1.34
C HIS A 161 3.01 -1.78 -2.31
N GLU A 162 4.19 -1.44 -1.80
CA GLU A 162 5.38 -1.28 -2.65
C GLU A 162 5.88 -2.61 -3.22
N LEU A 163 5.72 -3.71 -2.48
CA LEU A 163 6.00 -5.05 -2.98
C LEU A 163 5.00 -5.45 -4.07
N LEU A 164 3.75 -5.02 -3.99
CA LEU A 164 2.74 -5.25 -5.02
C LEU A 164 3.04 -4.50 -6.31
N HIS A 165 3.52 -3.27 -6.22
CA HIS A 165 4.12 -2.59 -7.37
C HIS A 165 5.24 -3.45 -7.97
N ALA A 166 6.20 -3.94 -7.18
CA ALA A 166 7.30 -4.77 -7.68
C ALA A 166 6.83 -6.10 -8.32
N LEU A 167 5.66 -6.61 -7.91
CA LEU A 167 5.00 -7.78 -8.50
C LEU A 167 4.21 -7.44 -9.79
N GLY A 168 4.07 -6.15 -10.08
CA GLY A 168 3.49 -5.59 -11.30
C GLY A 168 2.05 -5.14 -11.17
N PHE A 169 1.59 -4.84 -9.96
CA PHE A 169 0.27 -4.25 -9.73
C PHE A 169 0.36 -2.73 -9.86
N ASN A 170 -0.60 -2.16 -10.58
CA ASN A 170 -0.84 -0.72 -10.58
C ASN A 170 -1.96 -0.41 -9.58
N HIS A 171 -2.21 0.88 -9.35
CA HIS A 171 -3.29 1.29 -8.48
C HIS A 171 -4.67 0.91 -9.00
N GLU A 172 -5.62 0.68 -8.09
CA GLU A 172 -6.97 0.24 -8.43
C GLU A 172 -7.76 1.36 -9.16
N GLN A 173 -7.55 2.64 -8.79
CA GLN A 173 -8.27 3.78 -9.41
C GLN A 173 -7.89 4.07 -10.86
N THR A 174 -6.81 3.47 -11.35
CA THR A 174 -6.31 3.65 -12.73
C THR A 174 -6.74 2.52 -13.66
N ARG A 175 -7.48 1.50 -13.16
CA ARG A 175 -8.01 0.40 -13.99
C ARG A 175 -8.81 0.90 -15.18
N SER A 176 -8.74 0.14 -16.27
CA SER A 176 -9.48 0.40 -17.51
C SER A 176 -11.01 0.44 -17.32
N ASP A 177 -11.54 -0.31 -16.35
CA ASP A 177 -12.96 -0.41 -16.00
C ASP A 177 -13.40 0.50 -14.85
N ARG A 178 -12.50 1.32 -14.29
CA ARG A 178 -12.76 2.09 -13.06
C ARG A 178 -13.99 3.00 -13.13
N ASP A 179 -14.33 3.55 -14.30
CA ASP A 179 -15.48 4.46 -14.47
C ASP A 179 -16.83 3.75 -14.20
N ASN A 180 -16.87 2.41 -14.18
CA ASN A 180 -18.03 1.63 -13.76
C ASN A 180 -18.19 1.56 -12.23
N HIS A 181 -17.15 1.94 -11.48
CA HIS A 181 -17.02 1.68 -10.05
C HIS A 181 -16.83 2.96 -9.22
N ILE A 182 -16.06 3.91 -9.75
CA ILE A 182 -15.75 5.19 -9.13
C ILE A 182 -15.93 6.32 -10.15
N ARG A 183 -16.21 7.52 -9.64
CA ARG A 183 -16.17 8.76 -10.39
C ARG A 183 -15.03 9.63 -9.85
N VAL A 184 -14.14 10.04 -10.74
CA VAL A 184 -13.09 11.02 -10.46
C VAL A 184 -13.69 12.42 -10.59
N LEU A 185 -13.54 13.22 -9.53
CA LEU A 185 -13.94 14.64 -9.49
C LEU A 185 -12.74 15.50 -9.89
N TRP A 186 -12.50 15.59 -11.20
CA TRP A 186 -11.33 16.25 -11.79
C TRP A 186 -11.14 17.70 -11.38
N GLU A 187 -12.23 18.42 -11.12
CA GLU A 187 -12.24 19.80 -10.65
C GLU A 187 -11.60 19.97 -9.25
N ASN A 188 -11.59 18.89 -8.46
CA ASN A 188 -11.11 18.88 -7.08
C ASN A 188 -9.64 18.45 -6.95
N ILE A 189 -9.02 17.97 -8.03
CA ILE A 189 -7.63 17.48 -8.04
C ILE A 189 -6.68 18.62 -8.41
N MET A 190 -5.56 18.76 -7.70
CA MET A 190 -4.46 19.67 -8.06
C MET A 190 -4.10 19.49 -9.53
N ASP A 191 -4.00 20.59 -10.30
CA ASP A 191 -3.96 20.49 -11.76
C ASP A 191 -2.72 19.73 -12.24
N GLU A 192 -1.60 19.89 -11.53
CA GLU A 192 -0.34 19.18 -11.69
C GLU A 192 -0.37 17.72 -11.21
N MET A 193 -1.42 17.26 -10.51
CA MET A 193 -1.54 15.88 -10.00
C MET A 193 -2.60 15.05 -10.73
N LYS A 194 -3.31 15.64 -11.71
CA LYS A 194 -4.39 14.97 -12.45
C LYS A 194 -3.94 13.68 -13.13
N TYR A 195 -2.71 13.64 -13.64
CA TYR A 195 -2.17 12.46 -14.32
C TYR A 195 -2.18 11.20 -13.45
N ASN A 196 -2.14 11.32 -12.11
CA ASN A 196 -2.19 10.18 -11.19
C ASN A 196 -3.56 9.45 -11.20
N PHE A 197 -4.58 10.04 -11.85
CA PHE A 197 -5.92 9.49 -11.99
C PHE A 197 -6.22 9.04 -13.43
N ASP A 198 -5.27 9.15 -14.35
CA ASP A 198 -5.45 8.68 -15.71
C ASP A 198 -5.62 7.16 -15.74
N LYS A 199 -6.52 6.69 -16.60
CA LYS A 199 -6.72 5.25 -16.78
C LYS A 199 -5.57 4.67 -17.59
N ILE A 200 -5.13 3.49 -17.20
CA ILE A 200 -4.15 2.68 -17.92
C ILE A 200 -4.82 1.45 -18.52
N ALA A 201 -4.24 0.92 -19.59
CA ALA A 201 -4.70 -0.30 -20.21
C ALA A 201 -4.37 -1.51 -19.31
N THR A 202 -5.29 -1.91 -18.44
CA THR A 202 -5.11 -3.04 -17.54
C THR A 202 -5.78 -4.29 -18.08
N LEU A 203 -5.17 -5.46 -17.85
CA LEU A 203 -5.82 -6.76 -18.06
C LEU A 203 -6.89 -7.08 -17.01
N ASN A 204 -6.97 -6.27 -15.92
CA ASN A 204 -7.86 -6.43 -14.77
C ASN A 204 -7.75 -7.79 -14.05
N GLN A 205 -6.88 -8.68 -14.54
CA GLN A 205 -6.57 -10.00 -14.00
C GLN A 205 -7.81 -10.88 -13.77
N GLY A 206 -8.92 -10.58 -14.46
CA GLY A 206 -10.22 -11.22 -14.28
C GLY A 206 -10.88 -10.97 -12.91
N THR A 207 -10.43 -9.95 -12.16
CA THR A 207 -10.92 -9.66 -10.81
C THR A 207 -11.97 -8.54 -10.80
N PRO A 208 -12.97 -8.61 -9.91
CA PRO A 208 -13.82 -7.46 -9.62
C PRO A 208 -12.98 -6.30 -9.06
N TYR A 209 -13.48 -5.08 -9.25
CA TYR A 209 -12.92 -3.89 -8.62
C TYR A 209 -12.98 -4.00 -7.08
N ASP A 210 -11.88 -3.69 -6.40
CA ASP A 210 -11.79 -3.74 -4.94
C ASP A 210 -11.58 -2.34 -4.31
N TYR A 211 -12.65 -1.79 -3.73
CA TYR A 211 -12.63 -0.48 -3.07
C TYR A 211 -11.77 -0.42 -1.80
N ASP A 212 -11.52 -1.57 -1.17
CA ASP A 212 -10.71 -1.70 0.05
C ASP A 212 -9.30 -2.23 -0.26
N SER A 213 -8.93 -2.24 -1.55
CA SER A 213 -7.61 -2.66 -2.01
C SER A 213 -6.52 -1.80 -1.39
N VAL A 214 -5.42 -2.43 -0.96
CA VAL A 214 -4.21 -1.71 -0.53
C VAL A 214 -3.64 -0.81 -1.63
N MET A 215 -3.99 -1.09 -2.90
CA MET A 215 -3.61 -0.32 -4.08
C MET A 215 -4.64 0.78 -4.46
N GLN A 216 -5.72 0.96 -3.69
CA GLN A 216 -6.74 1.98 -3.96
C GLN A 216 -6.35 3.32 -3.31
N TYR A 217 -6.31 4.39 -4.11
CA TYR A 217 -6.16 5.74 -3.55
C TYR A 217 -7.30 6.11 -2.62
N HIS A 218 -6.94 6.82 -1.57
CA HIS A 218 -7.89 7.37 -0.60
C HIS A 218 -8.73 8.49 -1.23
N ARG A 219 -9.91 8.75 -0.66
CA ARG A 219 -10.97 9.57 -1.29
C ARG A 219 -10.62 11.04 -1.48
N THR A 220 -9.56 11.52 -0.84
CA THR A 220 -9.11 12.93 -0.85
C THR A 220 -7.73 13.10 -1.48
N ALA A 221 -7.21 12.04 -2.12
CA ALA A 221 -5.88 12.03 -2.71
C ALA A 221 -5.69 13.22 -3.66
N PHE A 222 -4.60 13.97 -3.47
CA PHE A 222 -4.21 15.12 -4.29
C PHE A 222 -5.27 16.23 -4.43
N SER A 223 -6.13 16.40 -3.42
CA SER A 223 -7.16 17.44 -3.44
C SER A 223 -6.57 18.86 -3.39
N LYS A 224 -7.16 19.80 -4.15
CA LYS A 224 -6.72 21.22 -4.23
C LYS A 224 -6.64 21.94 -2.87
N ASN A 225 -7.35 21.47 -1.86
CA ASN A 225 -7.39 22.09 -0.53
C ASN A 225 -6.44 21.46 0.49
N GLY A 226 -5.39 20.77 0.03
CA GLY A 226 -4.24 20.38 0.85
C GLY A 226 -4.63 19.71 2.16
N SER A 227 -5.05 18.45 2.13
CA SER A 227 -5.09 17.54 3.29
C SER A 227 -5.38 18.18 4.66
N MET A 228 -6.50 18.90 4.83
CA MET A 228 -7.04 19.25 6.16
C MET A 228 -8.47 19.82 6.14
N GLY A 229 -9.30 19.42 5.18
CA GLY A 229 -10.73 19.73 5.19
C GLY A 229 -11.54 18.56 4.65
N ALA A 230 -12.25 17.86 5.53
CA ALA A 230 -12.99 16.61 5.28
C ALA A 230 -14.13 16.68 4.22
N ASN A 231 -14.17 17.70 3.35
CA ASN A 231 -15.33 18.00 2.50
C ASN A 231 -15.06 18.01 0.99
N VAL A 232 -13.81 17.88 0.53
CA VAL A 232 -13.51 17.85 -0.92
C VAL A 232 -12.98 16.48 -1.32
N ARG A 233 -13.88 15.64 -1.85
CA ARG A 233 -13.54 14.31 -2.37
C ARG A 233 -12.98 14.44 -3.79
N THR A 234 -11.94 13.68 -4.11
CA THR A 234 -11.46 13.47 -5.48
C THR A 234 -12.03 12.19 -6.08
N LEU A 235 -12.46 11.24 -5.24
CA LEU A 235 -13.10 9.99 -5.64
C LEU A 235 -14.47 9.81 -5.00
N VAL A 236 -15.46 9.43 -5.80
CA VAL A 236 -16.81 9.03 -5.35
C VAL A 236 -17.08 7.61 -5.79
N VAL A 237 -17.50 6.74 -4.87
CA VAL A 237 -17.95 5.38 -5.21
C VAL A 237 -19.29 5.47 -5.95
N CYS A 238 -19.35 4.92 -7.16
CA CYS A 238 -20.60 4.74 -7.89
C CYS A 238 -21.37 3.59 -7.22
N ALA A 239 -22.63 3.82 -6.86
CA ALA A 239 -23.42 2.82 -6.15
C ALA A 239 -23.64 1.57 -7.03
N VAL A 240 -23.04 0.45 -6.64
CA VAL A 240 -23.47 -0.90 -7.05
C VAL A 240 -23.89 -1.64 -5.79
N ALA A 241 -25.06 -2.28 -5.83
CA ALA A 241 -25.73 -2.87 -4.68
C ALA A 241 -24.85 -3.87 -3.90
N ASN A 242 -24.81 -3.68 -2.57
CA ASN A 242 -24.49 -4.64 -1.51
C ASN A 242 -23.60 -5.86 -1.85
N ILE A 243 -22.36 -5.87 -1.35
CA ILE A 243 -21.80 -7.08 -0.72
C ILE A 243 -21.09 -6.69 0.58
N HIS A 244 -21.53 -7.29 1.68
CA HIS A 244 -20.96 -7.22 3.02
C HIS A 244 -19.51 -7.74 3.09
N GLY A 245 -18.69 -7.11 3.95
CA GLY A 245 -17.83 -7.84 4.89
C GLY A 245 -16.31 -7.60 4.82
N ARG A 246 -15.84 -6.65 5.67
CA ARG A 246 -14.52 -6.50 6.32
C ARG A 246 -13.28 -7.10 5.61
N GLY A 247 -12.31 -6.23 5.31
CA GLY A 247 -10.87 -6.50 5.34
C GLY A 247 -10.20 -6.79 3.99
N GLU A 248 -9.29 -5.88 3.62
CA GLU A 248 -8.16 -5.92 2.66
C GLU A 248 -8.06 -7.17 1.75
N LEU A 249 -8.36 -7.00 0.45
CA LEU A 249 -8.52 -8.11 -0.48
C LEU A 249 -7.77 -7.89 -1.80
N LEU A 250 -6.45 -7.69 -1.77
CA LEU A 250 -5.73 -7.68 -3.04
C LEU A 250 -5.61 -9.10 -3.64
N LEU A 251 -6.12 -9.21 -4.84
CA LEU A 251 -6.29 -10.45 -5.58
C LEU A 251 -5.12 -10.70 -6.54
N ILE A 252 -4.13 -11.49 -6.13
CA ILE A 252 -2.95 -11.83 -6.95
C ILE A 252 -3.25 -13.06 -7.85
N TYR A 253 -3.99 -12.84 -8.93
CA TYR A 253 -4.36 -13.92 -9.85
C TYR A 253 -3.30 -14.22 -10.92
N CYS A 254 -2.64 -13.20 -11.48
CA CYS A 254 -1.80 -13.39 -12.66
C CYS A 254 -0.46 -14.10 -12.41
N LEU A 255 0.04 -14.13 -11.18
CA LEU A 255 1.28 -14.82 -10.85
C LEU A 255 1.06 -16.30 -10.48
N CYS A 256 -0.14 -16.67 -10.03
CA CYS A 256 -0.36 -17.92 -9.30
C CYS A 256 -1.34 -18.93 -9.95
N ASP A 257 -1.97 -18.60 -11.09
CA ASP A 257 -2.98 -19.43 -11.77
C ASP A 257 -4.12 -19.96 -10.86
N SER A 258 -4.45 -19.32 -9.73
CA SER A 258 -5.52 -19.80 -8.84
C SER A 258 -6.22 -18.71 -8.01
N LYS A 259 -7.47 -19.00 -7.62
CA LYS A 259 -8.58 -18.11 -7.30
C LYS A 259 -8.49 -17.30 -5.99
N LYS A 260 -9.29 -16.22 -5.96
CA LYS A 260 -9.71 -15.26 -4.92
C LYS A 260 -9.13 -15.44 -3.51
N LEU A 261 -8.38 -14.46 -3.01
CA LEU A 261 -7.70 -14.54 -1.71
C LEU A 261 -7.93 -13.27 -0.86
N LYS A 262 -8.27 -13.48 0.41
CA LYS A 262 -8.37 -12.47 1.46
C LYS A 262 -7.01 -12.33 2.14
N ILE A 263 -6.50 -11.12 2.31
CA ILE A 263 -5.35 -10.87 3.19
C ILE A 263 -5.95 -10.60 4.58
N ASN A 264 -5.97 -11.62 5.44
CA ASN A 264 -6.39 -11.43 6.83
C ASN A 264 -5.17 -11.05 7.68
N HIS A 265 -5.35 -10.05 8.53
CA HIS A 265 -4.42 -9.65 9.60
C HIS A 265 -4.11 -10.79 10.58
#